data_AF-A0A4Q5V545-F1
#
_entry.id   AF-A0A4Q5V545-F1
#
_cell.length_a   1.000
_cell.length_b   1.000
_cell.length_c   1.000
_cell.angle_alpha   90.00
_cell.angle_beta   90.00
_cell.angle_gamma   90.00
#
_symmetry.space_group_name_H-M   'P 1'
#
loop_
_entity.id
_entity.type
_entity.pdbx_description
1 polymer ?
#
loop_
_entity_poly.entity_id
_entity_poly.type
_entity_poly.pdbx_seq_one_letter_code
_entity_poly.pdbx_strand_id
1 'polypeptide(L)'
;MNISLTFWQKMLLTAICFGIAVYCFILKLPSAFRQYDKELHALFYFMAAAFLNILFAKRNLLLHSIIFGGLYVFGMAIEHGQVLSKKLWHIPHGRYDPEDVRANLTGLAVFSVVWMLLIGLSMLFKRNKEAMPAPPGNFDPY
;
A
#
# COMPACT_ATOMS: atom_id res chain seq x y z
N MET A 1 -16.48 0.53 -2.60
CA MET A 1 -16.38 -0.55 -3.62
C MET A 1 -16.58 -1.88 -2.93
N ASN A 2 -17.63 -2.64 -3.28
CA ASN A 2 -17.85 -3.99 -2.72
C ASN A 2 -17.10 -5.00 -3.58
N ILE A 3 -15.80 -5.15 -3.33
CA ILE A 3 -15.03 -6.27 -3.89
C ILE A 3 -15.39 -7.51 -3.06
N SER A 4 -16.27 -8.37 -3.55
CA SER A 4 -16.71 -9.60 -2.88
C SER A 4 -15.71 -10.74 -3.10
N LEU A 5 -14.45 -10.53 -2.70
CA LEU A 5 -13.42 -11.59 -2.70
C LEU A 5 -13.41 -12.32 -1.37
N THR A 6 -13.30 -13.65 -1.43
CA THR A 6 -13.06 -14.49 -0.25
C THR A 6 -11.67 -14.20 0.32
N PHE A 7 -11.46 -14.51 1.60
CA PHE A 7 -10.16 -14.32 2.24
C PHE A 7 -9.03 -15.01 1.47
N TRP A 8 -9.24 -16.27 1.06
CA TRP A 8 -8.27 -17.04 0.28
C TRP A 8 -7.93 -16.42 -1.06
N GLN A 9 -8.93 -15.86 -1.76
CA GLN A 9 -8.68 -15.15 -3.02
C GLN A 9 -7.84 -13.88 -2.81
N LYS A 10 -8.08 -13.14 -1.73
CA LYS A 10 -7.27 -11.97 -1.37
C LYS A 10 -5.83 -12.36 -1.07
N MET A 11 -5.64 -13.45 -0.32
CA MET A 11 -4.30 -13.99 -0.02
C MET A 11 -3.58 -14.44 -1.28
N LEU A 12 -4.25 -15.20 -2.16
CA LEU A 12 -3.68 -15.65 -3.42
C LEU A 12 -3.30 -14.48 -4.32
N LEU A 13 -4.19 -13.50 -4.49
CA LEU A 13 -3.92 -12.31 -5.28
C LEU A 13 -2.72 -11.53 -4.71
N THR A 14 -2.66 -11.36 -3.39
CA THR A 14 -1.54 -10.70 -2.72
C THR A 14 -0.24 -11.46 -2.96
N ALA A 15 -0.24 -12.79 -2.83
CA ALA A 15 0.95 -13.60 -3.06
C ALA A 15 1.47 -13.48 -4.51
N ILE A 16 0.57 -13.49 -5.50
CA ILE A 16 0.94 -13.31 -6.92
C ILE A 16 1.55 -11.92 -7.14
N CYS A 17 0.88 -10.86 -6.67
CA CYS A 17 1.38 -9.49 -6.80
C CYS A 17 2.74 -9.31 -6.11
N PHE A 18 2.93 -9.92 -4.94
CA PHE A 18 4.17 -9.85 -4.19
C PHE A 18 5.30 -10.62 -4.88
N GLY A 19 5.02 -11.80 -5.44
CA GLY A 19 5.99 -12.55 -6.24
C GLY A 19 6.46 -11.77 -7.47
N ILE A 20 5.52 -11.15 -8.18
CA ILE A 20 5.85 -10.26 -9.32
C ILE A 20 6.69 -9.07 -8.84
N ALA A 21 6.31 -8.43 -7.73
CA ALA A 21 7.06 -7.30 -7.18
C ALA A 21 8.50 -7.69 -6.86
N VAL A 22 8.73 -8.78 -6.11
CA VAL A 22 10.06 -9.28 -5.79
C VAL A 22 10.88 -9.49 -7.06
N TYR A 23 10.30 -10.13 -8.07
CA TYR A 23 10.98 -10.35 -9.35
C TYR A 23 11.35 -9.02 -10.02
N CYS A 24 10.44 -8.05 -10.08
CA CYS A 24 10.70 -6.73 -10.66
C CYS A 24 11.80 -5.96 -9.93
N PHE A 25 11.87 -6.02 -8.59
CA PHE A 25 12.95 -5.37 -7.83
C PHE A 25 14.32 -6.03 -8.04
N ILE A 26 14.35 -7.31 -8.44
CA ILE A 26 15.59 -8.03 -8.82
C ILE A 26 15.94 -7.80 -10.30
N LEU A 27 15.08 -7.15 -11.10
CA LEU A 27 15.43 -6.77 -12.46
C LEU A 27 16.10 -5.39 -12.46
N LYS A 28 17.13 -5.25 -13.30
CA LYS A 28 17.82 -3.96 -13.45
C LYS A 28 16.92 -3.00 -14.24
N LEU A 29 16.73 -1.81 -13.71
CA LEU A 29 15.88 -0.81 -14.35
C LEU A 29 16.44 -0.40 -15.73
N PRO A 30 15.59 -0.33 -16.79
CA PRO A 30 16.00 0.16 -18.10
C PRO A 30 16.59 1.57 -18.00
N SER A 31 17.58 1.88 -18.83
CA SER A 31 18.34 3.15 -18.76
C SER A 31 17.45 4.40 -18.77
N ALA A 32 16.35 4.38 -19.54
CA ALA A 32 15.41 5.49 -19.66
C ALA A 32 14.74 5.89 -18.32
N PHE A 33 14.61 4.94 -17.39
CA PHE A 33 13.90 5.16 -16.12
C PHE A 33 14.82 5.38 -14.92
N ARG A 34 16.14 5.23 -15.07
CA ARG A 34 17.10 5.35 -13.94
C ARG A 34 17.10 6.69 -13.22
N GLN A 35 16.73 7.76 -13.92
CA GLN A 35 16.61 9.07 -13.30
C GLN A 35 15.38 9.20 -12.38
N TYR A 36 14.40 8.30 -12.51
CA TYR A 36 13.15 8.28 -11.76
C TYR A 36 13.07 7.13 -10.76
N ASP A 37 14.20 6.48 -10.45
CA ASP A 37 14.25 5.26 -9.65
C ASP A 37 13.58 5.44 -8.29
N LYS A 38 13.91 6.55 -7.61
CA LYS A 38 13.37 6.92 -6.31
C LYS A 38 11.87 7.21 -6.37
N GLU A 39 11.43 7.91 -7.39
CA GLU A 39 10.02 8.22 -7.62
C GLU A 39 9.22 6.95 -7.88
N LEU A 40 9.79 6.00 -8.62
CA LEU A 40 9.19 4.69 -8.87
C LEU A 40 9.10 3.86 -7.59
N HIS A 41 10.13 3.86 -6.75
CA HIS A 41 10.11 3.25 -5.42
C HIS A 41 9.01 3.83 -4.53
N ALA A 42 8.94 5.16 -4.43
CA ALA A 42 7.90 5.86 -3.67
C ALA A 42 6.49 5.56 -4.22
N LEU A 43 6.32 5.61 -5.55
CA LEU A 43 5.05 5.31 -6.20
C LEU A 43 4.63 3.85 -5.98
N PHE A 44 5.56 2.90 -6.11
CA PHE A 44 5.29 1.49 -5.87
C PHE A 44 4.79 1.26 -4.44
N TYR A 45 5.49 1.81 -3.44
CA TYR A 45 5.09 1.63 -2.04
C TYR A 45 3.79 2.35 -1.68
N PHE A 46 3.53 3.52 -2.27
CA PHE A 46 2.24 4.19 -2.17
C PHE A 46 1.10 3.30 -2.71
N MET A 47 1.28 2.74 -3.91
CA MET A 47 0.29 1.89 -4.57
C MET A 47 0.11 0.55 -3.85
N ALA A 48 1.19 -0.04 -3.34
CA ALA A 48 1.15 -1.26 -2.54
C ALA A 48 0.38 -1.04 -1.23
N ALA A 49 0.65 0.07 -0.53
CA ALA A 49 -0.09 0.42 0.68
C ALA A 49 -1.57 0.66 0.37
N ALA A 50 -1.90 1.37 -0.71
CA ALA A 50 -3.27 1.56 -1.16
C ALA A 50 -3.98 0.24 -1.45
N PHE A 51 -3.35 -0.62 -2.24
CA PHE A 51 -3.87 -1.93 -2.60
C PHE A 51 -4.18 -2.78 -1.37
N LEU A 52 -3.22 -2.94 -0.45
CA LEU A 52 -3.39 -3.74 0.75
C LEU A 52 -4.41 -3.14 1.73
N ASN A 53 -4.46 -1.81 1.88
CA ASN A 53 -5.44 -1.17 2.74
C ASN A 53 -6.87 -1.31 2.22
N ILE A 54 -7.07 -1.20 0.90
CA ILE A 54 -8.36 -1.45 0.26
C ILE A 54 -8.78 -2.92 0.45
N LEU A 55 -7.83 -3.85 0.31
CA LEU A 55 -8.12 -5.29 0.35
C LEU A 55 -8.41 -5.81 1.77
N PHE A 56 -7.66 -5.33 2.77
CA PHE A 56 -7.67 -5.85 4.13
C PHE A 56 -8.09 -4.84 5.21
N ALA A 57 -7.51 -3.63 5.24
CA ALA A 57 -7.69 -2.72 6.37
C ALA A 57 -9.06 -2.02 6.38
N LYS A 58 -9.62 -1.66 5.22
CA LYS A 58 -10.83 -0.81 5.11
C LYS A 58 -10.67 0.50 5.90
N ARG A 59 -11.20 0.57 7.13
CA ARG A 59 -11.10 1.70 8.07
C ARG A 59 -10.40 1.33 9.39
N ASN A 60 -9.85 0.13 9.49
CA ASN A 60 -9.21 -0.38 10.70
C ASN A 60 -7.77 0.14 10.79
N LEU A 61 -7.51 1.01 11.77
CA LEU A 61 -6.21 1.63 12.01
C LEU A 61 -5.12 0.62 12.39
N LEU A 62 -5.46 -0.42 13.15
CA LEU A 62 -4.49 -1.45 13.55
C LEU A 62 -4.00 -2.22 12.32
N LEU A 63 -4.91 -2.63 11.44
CA LEU A 63 -4.53 -3.31 10.19
C LEU A 63 -3.71 -2.39 9.27
N HIS A 64 -4.03 -1.11 9.20
CA HIS A 64 -3.22 -0.13 8.47
C HIS A 64 -1.79 -0.07 9.02
N SER A 65 -1.60 0.03 10.33
CA SER A 65 -0.28 0.04 10.96
C SER A 65 0.51 -1.25 10.72
N ILE A 66 -0.16 -2.41 10.75
CA ILE A 66 0.48 -3.71 10.44
C ILE A 66 0.93 -3.73 8.97
N ILE A 67 0.09 -3.29 8.03
CA ILE A 67 0.43 -3.20 6.61
C ILE A 67 1.60 -2.24 6.39
N PHE A 68 1.58 -1.07 7.02
CA PHE A 68 2.65 -0.09 6.94
C PHE A 68 3.98 -0.68 7.40
N GLY A 69 4.00 -1.26 8.61
CA GLY A 69 5.20 -1.87 9.18
C GLY A 69 5.70 -3.04 8.34
N GLY A 70 4.80 -3.90 7.87
CA GLY A 70 5.13 -5.03 7.00
C GLY A 70 5.76 -4.61 5.67
N LEU A 71 5.20 -3.59 5.01
CA LEU A 71 5.78 -3.04 3.79
C LEU A 71 7.13 -2.36 4.07
N TYR A 72 7.27 -1.61 5.16
CA TYR A 72 8.55 -0.99 5.50
C TYR A 72 9.66 -2.03 5.70
N VAL A 73 9.37 -3.10 6.45
CA VAL A 73 10.31 -4.22 6.63
C VAL A 73 10.59 -4.92 5.30
N PHE A 74 9.58 -5.10 4.45
CA PHE A 74 9.76 -5.67 3.13
C PHE A 74 10.70 -4.84 2.25
N GLY A 75 10.59 -3.51 2.27
CA GLY A 75 11.50 -2.63 1.53
C GLY A 75 12.95 -2.78 1.95
N MET A 76 13.21 -2.86 3.26
CA MET A 76 14.56 -3.16 3.77
C MET A 76 15.02 -4.57 3.35
N ALA A 77 14.13 -5.56 3.40
CA ALA A 77 14.44 -6.94 3.04
C ALA A 77 14.80 -7.08 1.55
N ILE A 78 14.14 -6.33 0.66
CA ILE A 78 14.49 -6.30 -0.77
C ILE A 78 15.90 -5.77 -0.98
N GLU A 79 16.27 -4.63 -0.38
CA GLU A 79 17.63 -4.08 -0.48
C GLU A 79 18.69 -5.07 0.01
N HIS A 80 18.45 -5.72 1.16
CA HIS A 80 19.32 -6.79 1.65
C HIS A 80 19.36 -7.99 0.69
N GLY A 81 18.22 -8.36 0.11
CA GLY A 81 18.09 -9.42 -0.87
C GLY A 81 18.90 -9.13 -2.15
N GLN A 82 18.93 -7.88 -2.61
CA GLN A 82 19.73 -7.45 -3.76
C GLN A 82 21.24 -7.53 -3.47
N VAL A 83 21.68 -7.13 -2.28
CA VAL A 83 23.09 -7.31 -1.86
C VAL A 83 23.46 -8.78 -1.77
N LEU A 84 22.59 -9.59 -1.17
CA LEU A 84 22.79 -11.02 -1.06
C LEU A 84 22.81 -11.70 -2.43
N SER A 85 21.96 -11.26 -3.36
CA SER A 85 21.87 -11.85 -4.69
C SER A 85 23.12 -11.60 -5.52
N LYS A 86 23.72 -10.41 -5.39
CA LYS A 86 25.04 -10.10 -5.95
C LYS A 86 26.14 -10.98 -5.37
N LYS A 87 26.11 -11.24 -4.06
CA LYS A 87 27.12 -12.06 -3.38
C LYS A 87 27.02 -13.55 -3.74
N LEU A 88 25.81 -14.09 -3.85
CA LEU A 88 25.59 -15.52 -4.06
C LEU A 88 25.50 -15.92 -5.54
N TRP A 89 24.86 -15.10 -6.38
CA TRP A 89 24.54 -15.44 -7.78
C TRP A 89 25.15 -14.47 -8.80
N HIS A 90 25.98 -13.52 -8.36
CA HIS A 90 26.60 -12.52 -9.23
C HIS A 90 25.63 -11.74 -10.12
N ILE A 91 24.35 -11.66 -9.70
CA ILE A 91 23.35 -10.86 -10.38
C ILE A 91 23.79 -9.39 -10.31
N PRO A 92 23.79 -8.64 -11.43
CA PRO A 92 24.31 -7.28 -11.49
C PRO A 92 23.36 -6.27 -10.84
N HIS A 93 23.21 -6.40 -9.52
CA HIS A 93 22.43 -5.51 -8.66
C HIS A 93 23.30 -4.52 -7.90
N GLY A 94 22.63 -3.46 -7.44
CA GLY A 94 23.23 -2.36 -6.69
C GLY A 94 23.85 -2.80 -5.36
N ARG A 95 24.48 -1.84 -4.69
CA ARG A 95 24.76 -1.94 -3.24
C ARG A 95 23.47 -1.60 -2.50
N TYR A 96 23.40 -1.92 -1.21
CA TYR A 96 22.32 -1.43 -0.35
C TYR A 96 22.23 0.10 -0.47
N ASP A 97 21.08 0.60 -0.88
CA ASP A 97 20.86 2.04 -1.01
C ASP A 97 19.88 2.54 0.06
N PRO A 98 20.34 3.29 1.08
CA PRO A 98 19.45 3.86 2.08
C PRO A 98 18.49 4.90 1.48
N GLU A 99 18.78 5.47 0.31
CA GLU A 99 17.89 6.40 -0.38
C GLU A 99 16.65 5.68 -0.93
N ASP A 100 16.78 4.43 -1.38
CA ASP A 100 15.65 3.61 -1.85
C ASP A 100 14.71 3.25 -0.70
N VAL A 101 15.27 2.95 0.49
CA VAL A 101 14.47 2.75 1.70
C VAL A 101 13.73 4.02 2.11
N ARG A 102 14.37 5.19 1.99
CA ARG A 102 13.73 6.49 2.26
C ARG A 102 12.63 6.80 1.24
N ALA A 103 12.85 6.49 -0.03
CA ALA A 103 11.85 6.64 -1.09
C ALA A 103 10.64 5.74 -0.82
N ASN A 104 10.86 4.47 -0.48
CA ASN A 104 9.80 3.53 -0.07
C ASN A 104 9.01 4.08 1.12
N LEU A 105 9.69 4.54 2.18
CA LEU A 105 9.06 5.13 3.35
C LEU A 105 8.26 6.39 3.01
N THR A 106 8.75 7.21 2.07
CA THR A 106 8.05 8.41 1.60
C THR A 106 6.72 8.02 0.93
N GLY A 107 6.72 7.02 0.05
CA GLY A 107 5.50 6.48 -0.54
C GLY A 107 4.49 6.00 0.50
N LEU A 108 4.96 5.24 1.50
CA LEU A 108 4.13 4.76 2.61
C LEU A 108 3.54 5.91 3.44
N ALA A 109 4.36 6.90 3.79
CA ALA A 109 3.95 8.04 4.58
C ALA A 109 2.90 8.90 3.85
N VAL A 110 3.15 9.20 2.57
CA VAL A 110 2.22 9.96 1.73
C VAL A 110 0.88 9.24 1.61
N PHE A 111 0.89 7.92 1.36
CA PHE A 111 -0.35 7.15 1.33
C PHE A 111 -1.09 7.21 2.68
N SER A 112 -0.36 7.05 3.79
CA SER A 112 -0.95 7.06 5.13
C SER A 112 -1.63 8.40 5.44
N VAL A 113 -1.00 9.52 5.06
CA VAL A 113 -1.62 10.87 5.19
C VAL A 113 -2.91 10.94 4.38
N VAL A 114 -2.89 10.56 3.10
CA VAL A 114 -4.08 10.58 2.24
C VAL A 114 -5.19 9.70 2.81
N TRP A 115 -4.87 8.49 3.25
CA TRP A 115 -5.83 7.54 3.79
C TRP A 115 -6.45 8.02 5.11
N MET A 116 -5.65 8.59 6.01
CA MET A 116 -6.13 9.18 7.27
C MET A 116 -7.09 10.35 7.02
N LEU A 117 -6.79 11.22 6.04
CA LEU A 117 -7.68 12.30 5.63
C LEU A 117 -9.01 11.76 5.10
N LEU A 118 -8.98 10.75 4.22
CA LEU A 118 -10.19 10.13 3.68
C LEU A 118 -11.05 9.48 4.78
N ILE A 119 -10.43 8.80 5.74
CA ILE A 119 -11.16 8.22 6.88
C ILE A 119 -11.76 9.31 7.76
N GLY A 120 -10.98 10.33 8.11
CA GLY A 120 -11.45 11.46 8.91
C GLY A 120 -12.65 12.15 8.29
N LEU A 121 -12.58 12.48 7.00
CA LEU A 121 -13.72 13.04 6.25
C LEU A 121 -14.92 12.09 6.26
N SER A 122 -14.70 10.80 6.01
CA SER A 122 -15.80 9.82 5.99
C SER A 122 -16.51 9.67 7.34
N MET A 123 -15.78 9.84 8.46
CA MET A 123 -16.34 9.83 9.81
C MET A 123 -17.15 11.10 10.08
N LEU A 124 -16.65 12.27 9.68
CA LEU A 124 -17.36 13.56 9.81
C LEU A 124 -18.71 13.54 9.06
N PHE A 125 -18.73 13.07 7.81
CA PHE A 125 -19.97 12.98 7.03
C PHE A 125 -20.97 11.96 7.60
N LYS A 126 -20.48 10.83 8.15
CA LYS A 126 -21.36 9.84 8.78
C LYS A 126 -22.04 10.42 10.03
N ARG A 127 -21.30 11.14 10.88
CA ARG A 127 -21.83 11.79 12.07
C ARG A 127 -22.92 12.82 11.72
N ASN A 128 -22.71 13.62 10.68
CA ASN A 128 -23.69 14.62 10.25
C ASN A 128 -25.00 13.99 9.75
N LYS A 129 -24.95 12.82 9.11
CA LYS A 129 -26.14 12.10 8.67
C LYS A 129 -26.96 11.54 9.84
N GLU A 130 -26.30 11.08 10.90
CA GLU A 130 -26.95 10.57 12.12
C GLU A 130 -27.56 11.70 12.97
N ALA A 131 -27.06 12.94 12.82
CA ALA A 131 -27.57 14.12 13.53
C ALA A 131 -28.79 14.78 12.85
N MET A 132 -29.18 14.36 11.63
CA MET A 132 -30.39 14.88 10.98
C MET A 132 -31.62 14.18 11.58
N PRO A 133 -32.68 14.94 11.95
CA PRO A 133 -33.93 14.32 12.33
C PRO A 133 -34.42 13.42 11.18
N ALA A 134 -35.01 12.27 11.52
CA ALA A 134 -35.59 11.40 10.52
C ALA A 134 -36.50 12.22 9.59
N PRO A 135 -36.44 12.01 8.25
CA PRO A 135 -37.38 12.66 7.37
C PRO A 135 -38.79 12.38 7.90
N PRO A 136 -39.69 13.38 7.91
CA PRO A 136 -41.04 13.19 8.43
C PRO A 136 -41.59 11.93 7.78
N GLY A 137 -41.90 10.92 8.62
CA GLY A 137 -42.44 9.66 8.14
C GLY A 137 -43.62 9.96 7.25
N ASN A 138 -43.76 9.23 6.13
CA ASN A 138 -44.93 9.30 5.28
C ASN A 138 -46.16 9.24 6.21
N PHE A 139 -46.84 10.37 6.33
CA PHE A 139 -48.09 10.48 7.05
C PHE A 139 -49.05 9.64 6.22
N ASP A 140 -49.34 8.42 6.67
CA ASP A 140 -50.39 7.59 6.10
C ASP A 140 -51.72 8.14 6.62
N PRO A 141 -52.52 8.83 5.80
CA PRO A 141 -53.79 9.39 6.23
C PRO A 141 -54.96 8.40 6.08
N TYR A 142 -54.69 7.12 5.83
CA TYR A 142 -55.70 6.11 5.53
C TYR A 142 -55.64 4.88 6.45
#